data_AF-A0A949QZB1-F1
#
_entry.id   AF-A0A949QZB1-F1
#
_cell.length_a   1.000
_cell.length_b   1.000
_cell.length_c   1.000
_cell.angle_alpha   90.00
_cell.angle_beta   90.00
_cell.angle_gamma   90.00
#
_symmetry.space_group_name_H-M   'P 1'
#
loop_
_entity.id
_entity.type
_entity.pdbx_description
1 polymer ?
#
loop_
_entity_poly.entity_id
_entity_poly.type
_entity_poly.pdbx_seq_one_letter_code
_entity_poly.pdbx_strand_id
1 'polypeptide(L)'
;MTTLFQETIEYLLKSHNLLEDFQNKNSFHVRFEKQGYQPLVIERHGNMISVAHYFEQNGDLIADPDVELHYPSWVPTGITQAYFGYRTKFIERDGMTYIDTRFHKQVSSFLSLWARNLKAQGWAEGTKITDANR
;
A
#
# COMPACT_ATOMS: atom_id res chain seq x y z
N MET A 1 9.38 7.49 14.52
CA MET A 1 10.38 6.56 13.96
C MET A 1 9.79 6.04 12.68
N THR A 2 10.45 6.24 11.55
CA THR A 2 10.00 5.83 10.21
C THR A 2 9.96 4.30 10.13
N THR A 3 9.02 3.73 9.38
CA THR A 3 8.98 2.27 9.16
C THR A 3 9.74 1.90 7.89
N LEU A 4 10.30 0.69 7.82
CA LEU A 4 10.95 0.18 6.61
C LEU A 4 10.02 0.21 5.38
N PHE A 5 8.71 0.04 5.59
CA PHE A 5 7.72 0.13 4.52
C PHE A 5 7.54 1.57 4.03
N GLN A 6 7.34 2.52 4.94
CA GLN A 6 7.31 3.95 4.61
C GLN A 6 8.56 4.36 3.83
N GLU A 7 9.76 4.06 4.34
CA GLU A 7 11.03 4.38 3.67
C GLU A 7 11.12 3.78 2.26
N THR A 8 10.54 2.59 2.06
CA THR A 8 10.56 1.89 0.77
C THR A 8 9.62 2.54 -0.24
N ILE A 9 8.40 2.88 0.17
CA ILE A 9 7.42 3.53 -0.71
C ILE A 9 7.83 4.99 -0.99
N GLU A 10 8.27 5.75 0.02
CA GLU A 10 8.75 7.12 -0.17
C GLU A 10 10.01 7.17 -1.05
N TYR A 11 10.94 6.21 -0.91
CA TYR A 11 12.07 6.07 -1.83
C TYR A 11 11.63 5.76 -3.26
N LEU A 12 10.72 4.80 -3.46
CA LEU A 12 10.18 4.46 -4.77
C LEU A 12 9.53 5.68 -5.45
N LEU A 13 8.64 6.37 -4.75
CA LEU A 13 7.98 7.58 -5.25
C LEU A 13 9.00 8.68 -5.55
N LYS A 14 10.05 8.83 -4.73
CA LYS A 14 11.12 9.81 -4.96
C LYS A 14 11.93 9.50 -6.21
N SER A 15 12.30 8.24 -6.45
CA SER A 15 13.03 7.82 -7.65
C SER A 15 12.28 8.09 -8.95
N HIS A 16 10.95 8.19 -8.89
CA HIS A 16 10.08 8.55 -10.01
C HIS A 16 9.62 10.01 -10.01
N ASN A 17 10.15 10.87 -9.13
CA ASN A 17 9.75 12.29 -8.94
C ASN A 17 8.29 12.51 -8.51
N LEU A 18 7.66 11.52 -7.86
CA LEU A 18 6.26 11.54 -7.44
C LEU A 18 6.05 11.80 -5.94
N LEU A 19 7.12 11.83 -5.14
CA LEU A 19 7.01 11.96 -3.68
C LEU A 19 6.36 13.28 -3.24
N GLU A 20 6.71 14.41 -3.89
CA GLU A 20 6.15 15.72 -3.56
C GLU A 20 4.64 15.77 -3.84
N ASP A 21 4.23 15.25 -4.99
CA ASP A 21 2.82 15.07 -5.36
C ASP A 21 2.06 14.23 -4.32
N PHE A 22 2.60 13.06 -3.98
CA PHE A 22 2.03 12.18 -2.95
C PHE A 22 1.87 12.92 -1.62
N GLN A 23 2.88 13.67 -1.17
CA GLN A 23 2.84 14.39 0.11
C GLN A 23 1.86 15.57 0.11
N ASN A 24 1.78 16.33 -0.98
CA ASN A 24 1.10 17.63 -1.02
C ASN A 24 -0.33 17.64 -1.60
N LYS A 25 -0.69 16.76 -2.57
CA LYS A 25 -1.90 16.94 -3.41
C LYS A 25 -3.28 16.59 -2.81
N ASN A 26 -3.36 16.04 -1.60
CA ASN A 26 -4.56 15.44 -0.97
C ASN A 26 -5.17 14.22 -1.67
N SER A 27 -5.20 14.17 -3.01
CA SER A 27 -5.44 12.94 -3.77
C SER A 27 -4.21 12.60 -4.62
N PHE A 28 -3.87 11.32 -4.71
CA PHE A 28 -2.73 10.84 -5.49
C PHE A 28 -3.02 9.42 -6.00
N HIS A 29 -2.58 9.11 -7.22
CA HIS A 29 -2.61 7.76 -7.79
C HIS A 29 -1.37 7.56 -8.64
N VAL A 30 -0.69 6.42 -8.48
CA VAL A 30 0.26 5.90 -9.46
C VAL A 30 0.11 4.39 -9.64
N ARG A 31 0.19 3.96 -10.90
CA ARG A 31 0.31 2.55 -11.30
C ARG A 31 1.68 2.27 -11.92
N PHE A 32 2.40 1.33 -11.32
CA PHE A 32 3.69 0.82 -11.77
C PHE A 32 3.54 -0.56 -12.40
N GLU A 33 4.07 -0.71 -13.62
CA GLU A 33 4.10 -1.95 -14.39
C GLU A 33 5.55 -2.46 -14.53
N LYS A 34 5.77 -3.75 -14.26
CA LYS A 34 7.09 -4.40 -14.40
C LYS A 34 6.94 -5.85 -14.85
N GLN A 35 7.70 -6.23 -15.88
CA GLN A 35 7.65 -7.60 -16.42
C GLN A 35 7.99 -8.64 -15.36
N GLY A 36 7.19 -9.70 -15.28
CA GLY A 36 7.37 -10.80 -14.31
C GLY A 36 6.75 -10.54 -12.93
N TYR A 37 6.14 -9.37 -12.71
CA TYR A 37 5.46 -9.03 -11.47
C TYR A 37 4.02 -8.56 -11.73
N GLN A 38 3.17 -8.70 -10.72
CA GLN A 38 1.86 -8.06 -10.73
C GLN A 38 2.03 -6.54 -10.56
N PRO A 39 1.23 -5.72 -11.26
CA PRO A 39 1.24 -4.27 -11.13
C PRO A 39 1.23 -3.82 -9.67
N LEU A 40 2.00 -2.77 -9.35
CA LEU A 40 2.01 -2.14 -8.03
C LEU A 40 1.29 -0.80 -8.13
N VAL A 41 0.24 -0.63 -7.34
CA VAL A 41 -0.57 0.60 -7.27
C VAL A 41 -0.35 1.25 -5.91
N ILE A 42 -0.13 2.56 -5.89
CA ILE A 42 -0.03 3.37 -4.68
C ILE A 42 -0.98 4.57 -4.80
N GLU A 43 -1.89 4.69 -3.85
CA GLU A 43 -2.94 5.71 -3.84
C GLU A 43 -2.96 6.45 -2.51
N ARG A 44 -3.42 7.71 -2.53
CA ARG A 44 -3.77 8.46 -1.32
C ARG A 44 -5.07 9.21 -1.53
N HIS A 45 -5.97 9.13 -0.55
CA HIS A 45 -7.19 9.93 -0.48
C HIS A 45 -7.28 10.56 0.91
N GLY A 46 -6.97 11.85 1.02
CA GLY A 46 -6.85 12.56 2.28
C GLY A 46 -5.81 11.92 3.20
N ASN A 47 -6.28 11.31 4.30
CA ASN A 47 -5.45 10.64 5.29
C ASN A 47 -5.41 9.11 5.14
N MET A 48 -5.99 8.53 4.09
CA MET A 48 -5.84 7.11 3.75
C MET A 48 -4.80 6.95 2.64
N ILE A 49 -3.87 6.00 2.81
CA ILE A 49 -2.98 5.45 1.79
C ILE A 49 -3.47 4.04 1.47
N SER A 50 -3.54 3.66 0.20
CA SER A 50 -3.59 2.25 -0.22
C SER A 50 -2.27 1.93 -0.95
N VAL A 51 -1.75 0.74 -0.69
CA VAL A 51 -0.69 0.14 -1.50
C VAL A 51 -1.15 -1.27 -1.85
N ALA A 52 -1.23 -1.58 -3.14
CA ALA A 52 -1.84 -2.81 -3.63
C ALA A 52 -1.06 -3.46 -4.77
N HIS A 53 -1.07 -4.80 -4.80
CA HIS A 53 -0.83 -5.57 -6.03
C HIS A 53 -2.15 -6.08 -6.59
N TYR A 54 -2.30 -6.01 -7.92
CA TYR A 54 -3.48 -6.52 -8.63
C TYR A 54 -3.10 -7.64 -9.59
N PHE A 55 -3.80 -8.78 -9.52
CA PHE A 55 -3.74 -9.83 -10.54
C PHE A 55 -5.08 -9.95 -11.27
N GLU A 56 -5.08 -10.49 -12.49
CA GLU A 56 -6.31 -10.74 -13.25
C GLU A 56 -6.81 -12.17 -13.00
N GLN A 57 -8.11 -12.32 -12.74
CA GLN A 57 -8.80 -13.61 -12.70
C GLN A 57 -10.16 -13.50 -13.39
N ASN A 58 -10.39 -14.31 -14.43
CA ASN A 58 -11.62 -14.29 -15.24
C ASN A 58 -11.96 -12.92 -15.88
N GLY A 59 -10.97 -12.02 -16.05
CA GLY A 59 -11.16 -10.65 -16.53
C GLY A 59 -11.35 -9.60 -15.43
N ASP A 60 -11.52 -10.01 -14.18
CA ASP A 60 -11.59 -9.11 -13.02
C ASP A 60 -10.19 -8.84 -12.45
N LEU A 61 -9.92 -7.60 -12.06
CA LEU A 61 -8.72 -7.25 -11.28
C LEU A 61 -8.98 -7.50 -9.79
N ILE A 62 -8.19 -8.41 -9.20
CA ILE A 62 -8.27 -8.79 -7.79
C ILE A 62 -7.03 -8.29 -7.07
N ALA A 63 -7.24 -7.59 -5.94
CA ALA A 63 -6.16 -7.14 -5.08
C ALA A 63 -5.65 -8.28 -4.18
N ASP A 64 -4.35 -8.58 -4.23
CA ASP A 64 -3.67 -9.41 -3.23
C ASP A 64 -2.17 -9.11 -3.14
N PRO A 65 -1.68 -8.47 -2.05
CA PRO A 65 -2.45 -7.79 -1.01
C PRO A 65 -2.78 -6.35 -1.42
N ASP A 66 -3.81 -5.78 -0.78
CA ASP A 66 -4.01 -4.33 -0.64
C ASP A 66 -3.93 -3.97 0.85
N VAL A 67 -3.12 -2.97 1.21
CA VAL A 67 -2.96 -2.50 2.59
C VAL A 67 -3.34 -1.03 2.70
N GLU A 68 -4.29 -0.75 3.58
CA GLU A 68 -4.68 0.60 3.99
C GLU A 68 -3.79 1.08 5.15
N LEU A 69 -3.24 2.30 5.04
CA LEU A 69 -2.49 2.96 6.10
C LEU A 69 -2.95 4.40 6.33
N HIS A 70 -2.82 4.88 7.56
CA HIS A 70 -3.12 6.27 7.90
C HIS A 70 -1.94 7.20 7.56
N TYR A 71 -2.14 8.21 6.70
CA TYR A 71 -1.20 9.30 6.46
C TYR A 71 -1.35 10.41 7.51
N PRO A 72 -0.26 10.99 8.06
CA PRO A 72 1.15 10.77 7.73
C PRO A 72 1.85 9.74 8.62
N SER A 73 1.13 8.97 9.45
CA SER A 73 1.73 8.09 10.46
C SER A 73 2.18 6.72 9.94
N TRP A 74 1.76 6.33 8.74
CA TRP A 74 1.99 5.01 8.12
C TRP A 74 1.58 3.83 9.02
N VAL A 75 0.61 4.06 9.90
CA VAL A 75 0.04 3.02 10.76
C VAL A 75 -0.96 2.22 9.93
N PRO A 76 -0.82 0.89 9.79
CA PRO A 76 -1.80 0.08 9.06
C PRO A 76 -3.16 0.13 9.75
N THR A 77 -4.20 0.36 8.95
CA THR A 77 -5.61 0.44 9.36
C THR A 77 -6.45 -0.71 8.80
N GLY A 78 -6.09 -1.23 7.62
CA GLY A 78 -6.80 -2.33 6.97
C GLY A 78 -5.89 -3.15 6.05
N ILE A 79 -6.32 -4.35 5.70
CA ILE A 79 -5.69 -5.20 4.68
C ILE A 79 -6.76 -6.07 4.01
N THR A 80 -6.71 -6.14 2.67
CA THR A 80 -7.46 -7.09 1.85
C THR A 80 -6.50 -8.10 1.26
N GLN A 81 -6.88 -9.38 1.30
CA GLN A 81 -6.17 -10.47 0.61
C GLN A 81 -7.19 -11.39 -0.04
N ALA A 82 -6.98 -11.79 -1.30
CA ALA A 82 -7.97 -12.52 -2.10
C ALA A 82 -8.57 -13.75 -1.39
N TYR A 83 -7.76 -14.51 -0.65
CA TYR A 83 -8.18 -15.73 0.05
C TYR A 83 -8.53 -15.55 1.54
N PHE A 84 -8.31 -14.37 2.11
CA PHE A 84 -8.56 -14.09 3.54
C PHE A 84 -9.56 -12.95 3.80
N GLY A 85 -10.02 -12.28 2.74
CA GLY A 85 -10.96 -11.16 2.82
C GLY A 85 -10.34 -9.88 3.39
N TYR A 86 -11.22 -8.94 3.77
CA TYR A 86 -10.83 -7.70 4.44
C TYR A 86 -10.69 -7.91 5.96
N ARG A 87 -9.65 -7.31 6.54
CA ARG A 87 -9.45 -7.19 7.98
C ARG A 87 -9.07 -5.75 8.32
N THR A 88 -9.61 -5.24 9.42
CA THR A 88 -9.32 -3.88 9.92
C THR A 88 -8.73 -3.89 11.33
N LYS A 89 -8.02 -2.82 11.68
CA LYS A 89 -7.51 -2.53 13.02
C LYS A 89 -8.62 -2.14 14.00
N PHE A 90 -9.77 -1.69 13.50
CA PHE A 90 -10.86 -1.15 14.30
C PHE A 90 -11.99 -2.18 14.43
N ILE A 91 -12.37 -2.51 15.67
CA ILE A 91 -13.45 -3.45 15.97
C ILE A 91 -14.59 -2.66 16.59
N GLU A 92 -15.70 -2.50 15.88
CA GLU A 92 -16.92 -1.91 16.42
C GLU A 92 -17.68 -2.92 17.26
N ARG A 93 -17.96 -2.57 18.52
CA ARG A 93 -18.72 -3.41 19.45
C ARG A 93 -19.40 -2.56 20.51
N ASP A 94 -20.67 -2.83 20.80
CA ASP A 94 -21.42 -2.20 21.90
C ASP A 94 -21.40 -0.64 21.84
N GLY A 95 -21.34 -0.07 20.62
CA GLY A 95 -21.24 1.38 20.37
C GLY A 95 -19.85 1.98 20.57
N MET A 96 -18.81 1.15 20.73
CA MET A 96 -17.43 1.55 20.98
C MET A 96 -16.46 0.96 19.95
N THR A 97 -15.53 1.78 19.48
CA THR A 97 -14.40 1.36 18.65
C THR A 97 -13.25 0.82 19.50
N TYR A 98 -12.95 -0.47 19.36
CA TYR A 98 -11.79 -1.12 19.96
C TYR A 98 -10.63 -1.22 18.97
N ILE A 99 -9.38 -1.23 19.47
CA ILE A 99 -8.17 -1.37 18.65
C ILE A 99 -7.64 -2.80 18.75
N ASP A 100 -7.57 -3.51 17.62
CA ASP A 100 -6.90 -4.80 17.54
C ASP A 100 -5.36 -4.61 17.50
N THR A 101 -4.74 -4.86 18.65
CA THR A 101 -3.27 -4.85 18.80
C THR A 101 -2.59 -6.05 18.14
N ARG A 102 -3.30 -7.18 17.94
CA ARG A 102 -2.80 -8.35 17.22
C ARG A 102 -2.76 -8.08 15.72
N PHE A 103 -3.82 -7.50 15.15
CA PHE A 103 -3.82 -6.98 13.78
C PHE A 103 -2.60 -6.09 13.55
N HIS A 104 -2.39 -5.08 14.40
CA HIS A 104 -1.29 -4.13 14.22
C HIS A 104 0.08 -4.82 14.23
N LYS A 105 0.33 -5.78 15.14
CA LYS A 105 1.57 -6.56 15.16
C LYS A 105 1.74 -7.43 13.89
N GLN A 106 0.69 -8.11 13.46
CA GLN A 106 0.71 -8.99 12.28
C GLN A 106 0.99 -8.18 11.00
N VAL A 107 0.19 -7.15 10.73
CA VAL A 107 0.29 -6.35 9.50
C VAL A 107 1.60 -5.55 9.46
N SER A 108 2.10 -5.04 10.59
CA SER A 108 3.42 -4.36 10.62
C SER A 108 4.58 -5.33 10.34
N SER A 109 4.47 -6.60 10.75
CA SER A 109 5.44 -7.65 10.43
C SER A 109 5.39 -8.01 8.94
N PHE A 110 4.18 -8.13 8.38
CA PHE A 110 3.96 -8.34 6.95
C PHE A 110 4.51 -7.19 6.11
N LEU A 111 4.20 -5.94 6.44
CA LEU A 111 4.71 -4.75 5.74
C LEU A 111 6.23 -4.70 5.75
N SER A 112 6.87 -5.09 6.86
CA SER A 112 8.33 -5.18 6.94
C SER A 112 8.92 -6.25 6.01
N LEU A 113 8.20 -7.36 5.79
CA LEU A 113 8.58 -8.38 4.80
C LEU A 113 8.34 -7.88 3.37
N TRP A 114 7.16 -7.33 3.10
CA TRP A 114 6.80 -6.84 1.78
C TRP A 114 7.71 -5.70 1.31
N ALA A 115 8.11 -4.79 2.21
CA ALA A 115 9.11 -3.76 1.93
C ALA A 115 10.44 -4.32 1.41
N ARG A 116 10.92 -5.44 1.97
CA ARG A 116 12.14 -6.12 1.48
C ARG A 116 11.91 -6.74 0.11
N ASN A 117 10.73 -7.31 -0.13
CA ASN A 117 10.37 -7.86 -1.43
C ASN A 117 10.29 -6.74 -2.49
N LEU A 118 9.60 -5.63 -2.22
CA LEU A 118 9.51 -4.47 -3.13
C LEU A 118 10.90 -3.90 -3.48
N LYS A 119 11.82 -3.83 -2.50
CA LYS A 119 13.23 -3.47 -2.74
C LYS A 119 13.93 -4.49 -3.66
N ALA A 120 13.81 -5.79 -3.37
CA ALA A 120 14.41 -6.86 -4.19
C ALA A 120 13.82 -6.97 -5.60
N GLN A 121 12.56 -6.57 -5.79
CA GLN A 121 11.89 -6.49 -7.10
C GLN A 121 12.35 -5.29 -7.93
N GLY A 122 13.07 -4.32 -7.35
CA GLY A 122 13.68 -3.22 -8.09
C GLY A 122 12.67 -2.28 -8.76
N TRP A 123 11.57 -1.92 -8.09
CA TRP A 123 10.54 -1.03 -8.66
C TRP A 123 11.04 0.40 -8.97
N ALA A 124 12.15 0.83 -8.36
CA ALA A 124 12.79 2.12 -8.62
C ALA A 124 13.51 2.19 -9.98
N GLU A 125 13.73 1.05 -10.65
CA GLU A 125 14.55 0.95 -11.87
C GLU A 125 13.82 0.14 -12.94
N GLY A 126 13.85 0.56 -14.22
CA GLY A 126 13.28 -0.25 -15.32
C GLY A 126 11.79 -0.61 -15.12
N THR A 127 11.01 0.34 -14.62
CA THR A 127 9.57 0.22 -14.36
C THR A 127 8.83 1.18 -15.28
N LYS A 128 7.71 0.76 -15.87
CA LYS A 128 6.85 1.64 -16.65
C LYS A 128 5.76 2.22 -15.75
N ILE A 129 5.56 3.53 -15.80
CA ILE A 129 4.37 4.18 -15.21
C ILE A 129 3.31 4.22 -16.31
N THR A 130 2.09 3.73 -16.04
CA THR A 130 0.98 3.80 -17.00
C THR A 130 0.00 4.92 -16.68
N ASP A 131 -0.23 5.16 -15.39
CA ASP A 131 -1.19 6.13 -14.89
C ASP A 131 -0.56 6.86 -13.70
N ALA A 132 -0.37 8.17 -13.83
CA ALA A 132 0.05 9.06 -12.74
C ALA A 132 -0.72 10.37 -12.87
N ASN A 133 -1.65 10.62 -11.94
CA ASN A 133 -2.58 11.75 -11.92
C ASN A 133 -3.39 11.97 -13.21
N ARG A 134 -4.61 11.42 -13.25
CA ARG A 134 -5.74 12.13 -13.87
C ARG A 134 -6.21 13.25 -12.95
#